data_AF-A0A147KA49-F1
#
_entry.id   AF-A0A147KA49-F1
#
_cell.length_a   1.000
_cell.length_b   1.000
_cell.length_c   1.000
_cell.angle_alpha   90.00
_cell.angle_beta   90.00
_cell.angle_gamma   90.00
#
_symmetry.space_group_name_H-M   'P 1'
#
loop_
_entity.id
_entity.type
_entity.pdbx_description
1 polymer ?
#
loop_
_entity_poly.entity_id
_entity_poly.type
_entity_poly.pdbx_seq_one_letter_code
_entity_poly.pdbx_strand_id
1 'polypeptide(L)'
;MKNKTTFLQKYPFLISSVMVIIINLTGCGSPLKSNTEVVINESFGTHFDLVDTVKVEQKVGVDNYETTTILNPSNMVEYLEGATAYDETLTGIEFDYIFTFLTSESMREYNHRQQEASIKFSQSKNILCYERTCLKLSDDFILFLKENHALN
;
A
#
# COMPACT_ATOMS: atom_id res chain seq x y z
N MET A 1 15.96 37.97 -62.55
CA MET A 1 16.19 36.72 -63.32
C MET A 1 15.72 35.55 -62.47
N LYS A 2 14.98 34.60 -63.09
CA LYS A 2 14.32 33.45 -62.46
C LYS A 2 15.27 32.25 -62.26
N ASN A 3 14.84 31.33 -61.37
CA ASN A 3 15.11 29.87 -61.28
C ASN A 3 16.40 29.45 -60.55
N LYS A 4 16.47 28.40 -59.70
CA LYS A 4 15.67 27.19 -59.37
C LYS A 4 16.09 26.74 -57.93
N THR A 5 15.21 26.31 -57.01
CA THR A 5 14.86 24.89 -56.68
C THR A 5 16.08 23.96 -56.52
N THR A 6 16.30 23.09 -55.51
CA THR A 6 15.47 22.44 -54.47
C THR A 6 16.40 21.60 -53.53
N PHE A 7 15.90 21.25 -52.35
CA PHE A 7 15.99 19.94 -51.66
C PHE A 7 17.26 19.48 -50.90
N LEU A 8 17.13 19.51 -49.56
CA LEU A 8 17.30 18.39 -48.62
C LEU A 8 18.45 17.40 -48.83
N GLN A 9 19.38 17.40 -47.87
CA GLN A 9 20.00 16.16 -47.40
C GLN A 9 20.17 16.18 -45.87
N LYS A 10 19.37 15.34 -45.22
CA LYS A 10 19.48 14.89 -43.82
C LYS A 10 20.81 14.14 -43.64
N TYR A 11 21.44 14.21 -42.47
CA TYR A 11 21.68 13.07 -41.55
C TYR A 11 22.60 13.51 -40.37
N PRO A 12 22.44 12.87 -39.19
CA PRO A 12 22.79 13.41 -37.88
C PRO A 12 24.21 13.07 -37.44
N PHE A 13 24.85 13.98 -36.71
CA PHE A 13 26.12 13.72 -36.01
C PHE A 13 25.87 13.33 -34.55
N LEU A 14 26.14 12.05 -34.28
CA LEU A 14 26.66 11.43 -33.06
C LEU A 14 27.19 12.35 -31.94
N ILE A 15 26.58 12.23 -30.76
CA ILE A 15 27.23 12.35 -29.42
C ILE A 15 26.44 11.37 -28.52
N SER A 16 26.77 10.08 -28.42
CA SER A 16 27.88 9.45 -27.70
C SER A 16 28.03 9.91 -26.24
N SER A 17 27.69 9.00 -25.31
CA SER A 17 28.11 8.92 -23.90
C SER A 17 27.75 10.12 -23.00
N VAL A 18 27.04 9.99 -21.88
CA VAL A 18 27.31 9.10 -20.73
C VAL A 18 25.99 8.83 -20.00
N MET A 19 25.52 7.59 -20.03
CA MET A 19 24.48 7.11 -19.13
C MET A 19 25.18 6.75 -17.81
N VAL A 20 25.18 7.68 -16.86
CA VAL A 20 25.67 7.40 -15.49
C VAL A 20 24.56 6.62 -14.77
N ILE A 21 24.58 5.30 -14.96
CA ILE A 21 23.82 4.37 -14.13
C ILE A 21 24.63 4.18 -12.85
N ILE A 22 24.29 4.92 -11.79
CA ILE A 22 24.76 4.60 -10.44
C ILE A 22 23.88 3.45 -9.94
N ILE A 23 24.31 2.22 -10.23
CA ILE A 23 23.85 1.03 -9.52
C ILE A 23 24.54 1.06 -8.14
N ASN A 24 23.86 1.59 -7.13
CA ASN A 24 24.19 1.31 -5.74
C ASN A 24 23.68 -0.11 -5.41
N LEU A 25 24.46 -1.12 -5.77
CA LEU A 25 24.33 -2.46 -5.20
C LEU A 25 25.00 -2.48 -3.82
N THR A 26 24.37 -1.82 -2.84
CA THR A 26 24.60 -2.18 -1.44
C THR A 26 23.70 -3.37 -1.14
N GLY A 27 24.24 -4.56 -1.37
CA GLY A 27 23.68 -5.78 -0.83
C GLY A 27 23.81 -5.78 0.69
N CYS A 28 22.78 -5.33 1.39
CA CYS A 28 22.47 -5.79 2.73
C CYS A 28 21.31 -6.76 2.58
N GLY A 29 21.57 -8.05 2.77
CA GLY A 29 20.56 -9.09 2.75
C GLY A 29 19.57 -8.88 3.87
N SER A 30 18.42 -8.28 3.54
CA SER A 30 17.20 -8.57 4.28
C SER A 30 16.82 -10.02 3.93
N PRO A 31 16.36 -10.83 4.91
CA PRO A 31 15.65 -12.06 4.60
C PRO A 31 14.62 -11.78 3.52
N LEU A 32 14.43 -12.72 2.59
CA LEU A 32 13.44 -12.59 1.52
C LEU A 32 12.09 -12.26 2.17
N LYS A 33 11.61 -11.02 2.01
CA LYS A 33 10.31 -10.59 2.57
C LYS A 33 9.20 -11.42 1.94
N SER A 34 8.17 -11.76 2.71
CA SER A 34 7.01 -12.43 2.12
C SER A 34 6.22 -11.46 1.26
N ASN A 35 5.38 -11.98 0.35
CA ASN A 35 4.51 -11.14 -0.48
C ASN A 35 3.63 -10.22 0.38
N THR A 36 3.19 -10.72 1.54
CA THR A 36 2.38 -9.98 2.50
C THR A 36 3.06 -8.68 2.95
N GLU A 37 4.31 -8.74 3.41
CA GLU A 37 5.02 -7.51 3.81
C GLU A 37 5.33 -6.62 2.63
N VAL A 38 5.63 -7.17 1.45
CA VAL A 38 5.88 -6.34 0.25
C VAL A 38 4.64 -5.52 -0.06
N VAL A 39 3.48 -6.17 -0.19
CA VAL A 39 2.22 -5.51 -0.53
C VAL A 39 1.81 -4.50 0.55
N ILE A 40 1.83 -4.85 1.83
CA ILE A 40 1.47 -3.93 2.92
C ILE A 40 2.41 -2.71 2.96
N ASN A 41 3.72 -2.92 2.80
CA ASN A 41 4.70 -1.85 2.80
C ASN A 41 4.52 -0.91 1.60
N GLU A 42 4.27 -1.45 0.41
CA GLU A 42 4.06 -0.66 -0.81
C GLU A 42 2.72 0.08 -0.79
N SER A 43 1.64 -0.58 -0.38
CA SER A 43 0.30 0.00 -0.28
C SER A 43 0.23 1.21 0.66
N PHE A 44 0.95 1.17 1.77
CA PHE A 44 0.81 2.17 2.83
C PHE A 44 2.09 2.94 3.15
N GLY A 45 3.19 2.65 2.46
CA GLY A 45 4.50 3.25 2.79
C GLY A 45 5.05 2.81 4.15
N THR A 46 4.62 1.64 4.65
CA THR A 46 5.10 1.09 5.93
C THR A 46 6.42 0.34 5.76
N HIS A 47 7.04 -0.06 6.86
CA HIS A 47 8.38 -0.66 6.86
C HIS A 47 8.51 -1.96 7.63
N PHE A 48 7.44 -2.74 7.76
CA PHE A 48 7.46 -4.05 8.42
C PHE A 48 8.51 -4.99 7.80
N ASP A 49 9.23 -5.70 8.68
CA ASP A 49 10.00 -6.88 8.30
C ASP A 49 9.17 -8.16 8.36
N LEU A 50 8.17 -8.18 9.25
CA LEU A 50 7.21 -9.27 9.42
C LEU A 50 5.86 -8.71 9.90
N VAL A 51 4.75 -9.17 9.30
CA VAL A 51 3.40 -8.96 9.81
C VAL A 51 2.69 -10.30 9.88
N ASP A 52 2.27 -10.69 11.07
CA ASP A 52 1.59 -11.97 11.31
C ASP A 52 0.16 -11.80 11.82
N THR A 53 -0.24 -10.58 12.19
CA THR A 53 -1.57 -10.30 12.76
C THR A 53 -2.18 -9.02 12.18
N VAL A 54 -3.48 -9.06 11.86
CA VAL A 54 -4.30 -7.87 11.66
C VAL A 54 -5.43 -7.87 12.67
N LYS A 55 -5.43 -6.92 13.59
CA LYS A 55 -6.53 -6.70 14.52
C LYS A 55 -7.54 -5.73 13.87
N VAL A 56 -8.80 -6.13 13.79
CA VAL A 56 -9.88 -5.28 13.27
C VAL A 56 -10.71 -4.77 14.43
N GLU A 57 -10.90 -3.46 14.49
CA GLU A 57 -11.61 -2.78 15.57
C GLU A 57 -12.71 -1.89 15.00
N GLN A 58 -13.92 -2.01 15.53
CA GLN A 58 -15.08 -1.22 15.13
C GLN A 58 -15.28 -0.04 16.08
N LYS A 59 -15.61 1.12 15.51
CA LYS A 59 -15.97 2.30 16.28
C LYS A 59 -17.33 2.08 16.98
N VAL A 60 -17.34 2.19 18.30
CA VAL A 60 -18.56 2.05 19.15
C VAL A 60 -18.94 3.35 19.88
N GLY A 61 -18.10 4.38 19.79
CA GLY A 61 -18.34 5.69 20.38
C GLY A 61 -17.49 6.78 19.72
N VAL A 62 -17.45 7.99 20.28
CA VAL A 62 -16.73 9.13 19.67
C VAL A 62 -15.25 8.80 19.43
N ASP A 63 -14.60 8.15 20.40
CA ASP A 63 -13.19 7.73 20.36
C ASP A 63 -12.97 6.31 20.91
N ASN A 64 -14.02 5.49 20.94
CA ASN A 64 -13.95 4.13 21.45
C ASN A 64 -14.02 3.13 20.29
N TYR A 65 -13.11 2.17 20.32
CA TYR A 65 -13.02 1.07 19.37
C TYR A 65 -13.02 -0.26 20.11
N GLU A 66 -13.78 -1.23 19.61
CA GLU A 66 -13.83 -2.60 20.14
C GLU A 66 -13.32 -3.58 19.09
N THR A 67 -12.48 -4.52 19.50
CA THR A 67 -11.97 -5.56 18.60
C THR A 67 -13.12 -6.46 18.16
N THR A 68 -13.35 -6.54 16.85
CA THR A 68 -14.34 -7.44 16.26
C THR A 68 -13.74 -8.79 15.91
N THR A 69 -12.54 -8.79 15.32
CA THR A 69 -11.88 -10.02 14.88
C THR A 69 -10.37 -9.84 14.73
N ILE A 70 -9.67 -10.96 14.57
CA ILE A 70 -8.26 -11.03 14.22
C ILE A 70 -8.14 -11.80 12.90
N LEU A 71 -7.49 -11.19 11.92
CA LEU A 71 -7.29 -11.75 10.59
C LEU A 71 -5.82 -12.13 10.38
N ASN A 72 -5.62 -13.11 9.51
CA ASN A 72 -4.30 -13.37 8.93
C ASN A 72 -4.01 -12.30 7.85
N PRO A 73 -2.92 -11.53 7.96
CA PRO A 73 -2.58 -10.51 6.97
C PRO A 73 -2.47 -11.02 5.53
N SER A 74 -2.09 -12.29 5.33
CA SER A 74 -2.02 -12.88 3.98
C SER A 74 -3.36 -12.89 3.26
N ASN A 75 -4.47 -12.94 3.99
CA ASN A 75 -5.81 -12.98 3.42
C ASN A 75 -6.23 -11.63 2.82
N MET A 76 -5.52 -10.54 3.14
CA MET A 76 -5.83 -9.20 2.64
C MET A 76 -5.07 -8.86 1.35
N VAL A 77 -4.04 -9.65 1.00
CA VAL A 77 -3.08 -9.33 -0.05
C VAL A 77 -3.75 -9.11 -1.41
N GLU A 78 -4.63 -10.02 -1.83
CA GLU A 78 -5.30 -9.93 -3.13
C GLU A 78 -6.15 -8.64 -3.27
N TYR A 79 -6.75 -8.19 -2.17
CA TYR A 79 -7.58 -6.97 -2.16
C TYR A 79 -6.72 -5.71 -2.20
N LEU A 80 -5.54 -5.74 -1.56
CA LEU A 80 -4.59 -4.63 -1.56
C LEU A 80 -3.88 -4.50 -2.91
N GLU A 81 -3.53 -5.60 -3.56
CA GLU A 81 -2.95 -5.61 -4.91
C GLU A 81 -3.93 -5.09 -5.96
N GLY A 82 -5.23 -5.38 -5.80
CA GLY A 82 -6.30 -4.85 -6.66
C GLY A 82 -6.75 -3.42 -6.33
N ALA A 83 -6.20 -2.80 -5.27
CA ALA A 83 -6.61 -1.48 -4.83
C ALA A 83 -6.13 -0.37 -5.75
N THR A 84 -6.84 0.75 -5.75
CA THR A 84 -6.49 1.95 -6.53
C THR A 84 -6.27 3.13 -5.62
N ALA A 85 -5.40 4.07 -6.00
CA ALA A 85 -5.22 5.30 -5.24
C ALA A 85 -6.54 6.09 -5.16
N TYR A 86 -6.86 6.60 -3.97
CA TYR A 86 -8.01 7.45 -3.74
C TYR A 86 -7.56 8.91 -3.53
N ASP A 87 -7.76 9.73 -4.55
CA ASP A 87 -7.25 11.11 -4.62
C ASP A 87 -8.28 12.18 -4.22
N GLU A 88 -9.45 11.79 -3.70
CA GLU A 88 -10.48 12.74 -3.29
C GLU A 88 -10.21 13.31 -1.88
N THR A 89 -10.80 14.48 -1.60
CA THR A 89 -10.69 15.12 -0.29
C THR A 89 -11.32 14.26 0.79
N LEU A 90 -10.59 14.00 1.87
CA LEU A 90 -11.09 13.22 3.03
C LEU A 90 -12.13 13.96 3.90
N THR A 91 -12.57 15.15 3.47
CA THR A 91 -13.54 15.94 4.23
C THR A 91 -14.88 15.23 4.30
N GLY A 92 -15.38 15.00 5.51
CA GLY A 92 -16.67 14.35 5.74
C GLY A 92 -16.65 12.82 5.57
N ILE A 93 -15.47 12.21 5.45
CA ILE A 93 -15.33 10.76 5.49
C ILE A 93 -15.39 10.30 6.94
N GLU A 94 -16.33 9.41 7.24
CA GLU A 94 -16.39 8.70 8.50
C GLU A 94 -15.59 7.39 8.39
N PHE A 95 -14.72 7.16 9.38
CA PHE A 95 -13.93 5.94 9.50
C PHE A 95 -14.53 5.07 10.59
N ASP A 96 -15.18 4.00 10.15
CA ASP A 96 -15.98 3.09 10.97
C ASP A 96 -15.10 2.03 11.65
N TYR A 97 -13.93 1.72 11.08
CA TYR A 97 -13.04 0.68 11.57
C TYR A 97 -11.57 1.10 11.57
N ILE A 98 -10.78 0.41 12.39
CA ILE A 98 -9.31 0.45 12.40
C ILE A 98 -8.79 -0.97 12.14
N PHE A 99 -7.88 -1.07 11.19
CA PHE A 99 -7.10 -2.26 10.88
C PHE A 99 -5.69 -2.04 11.41
N THR A 100 -5.35 -2.67 12.53
CA THR A 100 -4.02 -2.60 13.10
C THR A 100 -3.21 -3.80 12.63
N PHE A 101 -2.31 -3.56 11.68
CA PHE A 101 -1.30 -4.53 11.24
C PHE A 101 -0.19 -4.54 12.28
N LEU A 102 0.18 -5.71 12.79
CA LEU A 102 1.16 -5.82 13.87
C LEU A 102 1.99 -7.11 13.78
N THR A 103 3.18 -7.05 14.38
CA THR A 103 3.98 -8.23 14.72
C THR A 103 3.64 -8.66 16.14
N SER A 104 3.23 -9.91 16.31
CA SER A 104 2.96 -10.47 17.63
C SER A 104 4.20 -10.45 18.53
N GLU A 105 4.00 -10.39 19.84
CA GLU A 105 5.11 -10.36 20.81
C GLU A 105 6.04 -11.58 20.66
N SER A 106 5.50 -12.75 20.31
CA SER A 106 6.27 -13.96 20.03
C SER A 106 7.19 -13.86 18.81
N MET A 107 6.86 -12.98 17.87
CA MET A 107 7.58 -12.83 16.60
C MET A 107 8.39 -11.53 16.54
N ARG A 108 8.43 -10.76 17.64
CA ARG A 108 9.07 -9.43 17.68
C ARG A 108 10.56 -9.46 17.35
N GLU A 109 11.25 -10.57 17.63
CA GLU A 109 12.67 -10.72 17.27
C GLU A 109 12.92 -10.72 15.76
N TYR A 110 11.90 -11.00 14.93
CA TYR A 110 11.98 -10.99 13.48
C TYR A 110 11.57 -9.66 12.85
N ASN A 111 11.22 -8.65 13.67
CA ASN A 111 10.86 -7.33 13.16
C ASN A 111 11.63 -6.19 13.85
N HIS A 112 12.44 -5.49 13.06
CA HIS A 112 13.40 -4.52 13.56
C HIS A 112 13.02 -3.08 13.23
N ARG A 113 12.08 -2.85 12.30
CA ARG A 113 11.81 -1.51 11.76
C ARG A 113 10.49 -0.89 12.21
N GLN A 114 9.39 -1.64 12.17
CA GLN A 114 8.07 -1.12 12.53
C GLN A 114 7.19 -2.25 13.03
N GLN A 115 6.71 -2.16 14.27
CA GLN A 115 5.96 -3.25 14.91
C GLN A 115 4.45 -3.15 14.76
N GLU A 116 3.94 -1.95 14.46
CA GLU A 116 2.51 -1.72 14.30
C GLU A 116 2.20 -0.59 13.30
N ALA A 117 1.01 -0.66 12.69
CA ALA A 117 0.42 0.39 11.86
C ALA A 117 -1.10 0.30 11.93
N SER A 118 -1.75 1.38 12.34
CA SER A 118 -3.22 1.47 12.38
C SER A 118 -3.75 2.18 11.13
N ILE A 119 -4.50 1.45 10.32
CA ILE A 119 -5.07 1.90 9.06
C ILE A 119 -6.57 2.13 9.25
N LYS A 120 -7.04 3.31 8.91
CA LYS A 120 -8.45 3.68 9.06
C LYS A 120 -9.25 3.17 7.87
N PHE A 121 -10.40 2.57 8.13
CA PHE A 121 -11.29 2.06 7.10
C PHE A 121 -12.65 2.74 7.15
N SER A 122 -13.11 3.23 6.01
CA SER A 122 -14.48 3.71 5.83
C SER A 122 -15.26 2.65 5.07
N GLN A 123 -16.25 2.04 5.72
CA GLN A 123 -17.06 0.98 5.11
C GLN A 123 -17.94 1.55 3.99
N SER A 124 -18.54 2.72 4.22
CA SER A 124 -19.43 3.38 3.25
C SER A 124 -18.71 3.78 1.95
N LYS A 125 -17.44 4.16 2.06
CA LYS A 125 -16.60 4.53 0.93
C LYS A 125 -15.71 3.40 0.44
N ASN A 126 -15.62 2.31 1.18
CA ASN A 126 -14.71 1.18 0.94
C ASN A 126 -13.26 1.65 0.67
N ILE A 127 -12.75 2.48 1.56
CA ILE A 127 -11.39 3.03 1.48
C ILE A 127 -10.58 2.72 2.74
N LEU A 128 -9.31 2.38 2.56
CA LEU A 128 -8.31 2.28 3.62
C LEU A 128 -7.39 3.50 3.55
N CYS A 129 -7.14 4.16 4.68
CA CYS A 129 -6.29 5.34 4.77
C CYS A 129 -5.23 5.18 5.86
N TYR A 130 -3.98 5.41 5.47
CA TYR A 130 -2.83 5.49 6.37
C TYR A 130 -2.03 6.76 6.07
N GLU A 131 -1.87 7.62 7.09
CA GLU A 131 -1.29 8.94 6.96
C GLU A 131 -1.90 9.77 5.81
N ARG A 132 -1.18 9.93 4.70
CA ARG A 132 -1.58 10.69 3.50
C ARG A 132 -1.96 9.79 2.32
N THR A 133 -1.85 8.48 2.48
CA THR A 133 -2.14 7.50 1.44
C THR A 133 -3.52 6.90 1.70
N CYS A 134 -4.38 6.95 0.71
CA CYS A 134 -5.69 6.30 0.75
C CYS A 134 -5.87 5.40 -0.47
N LEU A 135 -6.43 4.22 -0.23
CA LEU A 135 -6.66 3.20 -1.22
C LEU A 135 -8.15 2.87 -1.28
N LYS A 136 -8.70 2.90 -2.49
CA LYS A 136 -10.05 2.41 -2.81
C LYS A 136 -9.98 0.94 -3.14
N LEU A 137 -10.75 0.15 -2.41
CA LEU A 137 -10.84 -1.30 -2.53
C LEU A 137 -12.02 -1.72 -3.41
N SER A 138 -11.99 -2.95 -3.91
CA SER A 138 -13.12 -3.57 -4.60
C SER A 138 -14.24 -3.93 -3.61
N ASP A 139 -15.48 -4.02 -4.08
CA ASP A 139 -16.63 -4.39 -3.24
C ASP A 139 -16.50 -5.81 -2.65
N ASP A 140 -15.71 -6.68 -3.27
CA ASP A 140 -15.39 -8.02 -2.77
C ASP A 140 -14.68 -7.96 -1.41
N PHE A 141 -13.94 -6.88 -1.11
CA PHE A 141 -13.34 -6.70 0.20
C PHE A 141 -14.39 -6.60 1.32
N ILE A 142 -15.53 -5.95 1.06
CA ILE A 142 -16.63 -5.88 2.02
C ILE A 142 -17.23 -7.27 2.27
N LEU A 143 -17.33 -8.10 1.21
CA LEU A 143 -17.79 -9.48 1.33
C LEU A 143 -16.82 -10.31 2.18
N PHE A 144 -15.52 -10.24 1.86
CA PHE A 144 -14.46 -10.86 2.64
C PHE A 144 -14.55 -10.51 4.13
N LEU A 145 -14.72 -9.23 4.45
CA LEU A 145 -14.81 -8.80 5.84
C LEU A 145 -16.07 -9.31 6.56
N LYS A 146 -17.21 -9.42 5.86
CA LYS A 146 -18.43 -10.02 6.43
C LYS A 146 -18.26 -11.51 6.68
N GLU A 147 -17.67 -12.24 5.73
CA GLU A 147 -17.41 -13.68 5.84
C GLU A 147 -16.44 -14.02 6.98
N ASN A 148 -15.55 -13.09 7.32
CA ASN A 148 -14.60 -13.24 8.43
C ASN A 148 -15.07 -12.56 9.72
N HIS A 149 -16.37 -12.21 9.82
CA HIS A 149 -16.99 -11.59 11.00
C HIS A 149 -16.31 -10.27 11.46
N ALA A 150 -15.67 -9.57 10.52
CA ALA A 150 -15.05 -8.26 10.77
C ALA A 150 -16.06 -7.11 10.68
N LEU A 151 -17.09 -7.27 9.83
CA LEU A 151 -18.22 -6.36 9.68
C LEU A 151 -19.50 -7.06 10.14
N ASN A 152 -20.34 -6.34 10.89
CA ASN A 152 -21.69 -6.76 11.26
C ASN A 152 -22.73 -6.19 10.27
#